data_AF-A0AA40FM82-F1
#
_entry.id   AF-A0AA40FM82-F1
#
_cell.length_a   1.000
_cell.length_b   1.000
_cell.length_c   1.000
_cell.angle_alpha   90.00
_cell.angle_beta   90.00
_cell.angle_gamma   90.00
#
_symmetry.space_group_name_H-M   'P 1'
#
loop_
_entity.id
_entity.type
_entity.pdbx_description
1 polymer ?
#
loop_
_entity_poly.entity_id
_entity_poly.type
_entity_poly.pdbx_seq_one_letter_code
_entity_poly.pdbx_strand_id
1 'polypeptide(L)'
;MPTVHGIIIWLLQESDTIRFRVTLEDEVPAGQQPNIVGVDAYVIVLDENDNPPRFLNVPYEAVAEEDLPVGSTILPGIRVMDPDLLGDTIDLTCVPQPQVSH
;
A
#
# COMPACT_ATOMS: atom_id res chain seq x y z
N MET A 1 -26.72 11.55 19.95
CA MET A 1 -25.91 10.34 20.17
C MET A 1 -24.67 10.48 19.30
N PRO A 2 -23.44 10.56 19.83
CA PRO A 2 -22.28 10.61 18.96
C PRO A 2 -21.91 9.17 18.56
N THR A 3 -22.12 8.86 17.28
CA THR A 3 -21.56 7.68 16.65
C THR A 3 -20.10 8.00 16.34
N VAL A 4 -19.18 7.49 17.16
CA VAL A 4 -17.76 7.49 16.80
C VAL A 4 -17.59 6.35 15.79
N HIS A 5 -17.47 6.69 14.52
CA HIS A 5 -17.03 5.74 13.50
C HIS A 5 -15.60 5.34 13.84
N GLY A 6 -15.38 4.02 13.93
CA GLY A 6 -14.17 3.41 14.44
C GLY A 6 -12.91 3.96 13.79
N ILE A 7 -11.90 4.20 14.63
CA ILE A 7 -10.51 4.26 14.19
C ILE A 7 -10.14 2.82 13.86
N ILE A 8 -10.16 2.46 12.57
CA ILE A 8 -9.37 1.33 12.09
C ILE A 8 -7.92 1.82 12.14
N ILE A 9 -7.23 1.50 13.23
CA ILE A 9 -5.77 1.48 13.22
C ILE A 9 -5.43 0.31 12.30
N TRP A 10 -5.15 0.59 11.04
CA TRP A 10 -4.40 -0.37 10.24
C TRP A 10 -3.08 -0.55 10.99
N LEU A 11 -2.94 -1.69 11.68
CA LEU A 11 -1.63 -2.17 12.05
C LEU A 11 -0.95 -2.52 10.73
N LEU A 12 -0.37 -1.51 10.08
CA LEU A 12 0.70 -1.77 9.15
C LEU A 12 1.73 -2.49 10.00
N GLN A 13 1.94 -3.78 9.71
CA GLN A 13 3.06 -4.48 10.28
C GLN A 13 4.31 -3.86 9.64
N GLU A 14 4.81 -2.79 10.27
CA GLU A 14 6.01 -2.01 9.91
C GLU A 14 7.29 -2.85 10.11
N SER A 15 7.30 -4.10 9.69
CA SER A 15 8.51 -4.89 9.80
C SER A 15 8.85 -5.51 8.45
N ASP A 16 9.70 -4.78 7.73
CA ASP A 16 10.62 -5.25 6.70
C ASP A 16 11.59 -6.31 7.24
N THR A 17 11.33 -6.91 8.40
CA THR A 17 12.20 -7.87 9.06
C THR A 17 11.40 -9.09 9.46
N ILE A 18 11.74 -10.22 8.83
CA ILE A 18 11.22 -11.53 9.17
C ILE A 18 12.15 -12.17 10.20
N ARG A 19 11.61 -12.52 11.37
CA ARG A 19 12.33 -13.24 12.42
C ARG A 19 12.05 -14.74 12.33
N PHE A 20 13.11 -15.51 12.15
CA PHE A 20 13.10 -16.97 12.19
C PHE A 20 13.75 -17.47 13.47
N ARG A 21 13.27 -18.62 13.99
CA ARG A 21 13.97 -19.37 15.03
C ARG A 21 14.49 -20.67 14.43
N VAL A 22 15.80 -20.77 14.28
CA VAL A 22 16.46 -21.97 13.77
C VAL A 22 16.78 -22.87 14.95
N THR A 23 16.23 -24.07 14.96
CA THR A 23 16.46 -25.05 16.04
C THR A 23 17.21 -26.26 15.52
N LEU A 24 18.17 -26.73 16.31
CA LEU A 24 18.81 -28.04 16.13
C LEU A 24 18.31 -28.94 17.25
N GLU A 25 17.89 -30.15 16.87
CA GLU A 25 17.42 -31.20 17.76
C GLU A 25 18.29 -32.44 17.53
N ASP A 26 18.68 -33.13 18.60
CA ASP A 26 19.36 -34.41 18.50
C ASP A 26 18.37 -35.59 18.46
N GLU A 27 18.79 -36.71 17.90
CA GLU A 27 18.00 -37.94 17.88
C GLU A 27 18.37 -38.81 19.08
N VAL A 28 17.38 -39.17 19.90
CA VAL A 28 17.59 -39.97 21.12
C VAL A 28 16.74 -41.24 21.14
N PRO A 29 17.18 -42.31 21.83
CA PRO A 29 16.40 -43.53 21.99
C PRO A 29 15.06 -43.32 22.72
N ALA A 30 14.13 -44.26 22.54
CA ALA A 30 12.80 -44.20 23.14
C ALA A 30 12.86 -44.07 24.68
N GLY A 31 12.16 -43.05 25.20
CA GLY A 31 12.09 -42.75 26.63
C GLY A 31 13.09 -41.72 27.12
N GLN A 32 13.95 -41.19 26.24
CA GLN A 32 14.80 -40.03 26.53
C GLN A 32 14.25 -38.77 25.85
N GLN A 33 14.59 -37.61 26.41
CA GLN A 33 14.15 -36.32 25.90
C GLN A 33 15.29 -35.69 25.07
N PRO A 34 15.02 -35.26 23.82
CA PRO A 34 16.04 -34.69 22.96
C PRO A 34 16.44 -33.28 23.43
N ASN A 35 17.69 -32.93 23.17
CA ASN A 35 18.24 -31.60 23.39
C ASN A 35 17.88 -30.70 22.21
N ILE A 36 17.31 -29.53 22.50
CA ILE A 36 16.95 -28.54 21.51
C ILE A 36 17.73 -27.26 21.80
N VAL A 37 18.56 -26.82 20.84
CA VAL A 37 19.18 -25.49 20.85
C VAL A 37 18.55 -24.64 19.76
N GLY A 38 18.30 -23.36 20.06
CA GLY A 38 17.69 -22.43 19.11
C GLY A 38 18.44 -21.11 19.03
N VAL A 39 18.55 -20.56 17.82
CA VAL A 39 19.07 -19.23 17.55
C VAL A 39 18.05 -18.42 16.75
N ASP A 40 18.00 -17.11 17.00
CA ASP A 40 17.20 -16.19 16.19
C ASP A 40 17.98 -15.76 14.95
N ALA A 41 17.34 -15.82 13.79
CA ALA A 41 17.82 -15.27 12.53
C ALA A 41 16.86 -14.18 12.06
N TYR A 42 17.40 -13.10 11.52
CA TYR A 42 16.64 -11.95 11.03
C TYR A 42 16.92 -11.78 9.55
N VAL A 43 15.86 -11.73 8.74
CA VAL A 43 15.93 -11.45 7.31
C VAL A 43 15.30 -10.10 7.07
N ILE A 44 16.07 -9.16 6.53
CA ILE A 44 15.59 -7.83 6.16
C ILE A 44 15.14 -7.91 4.70
N VAL A 45 13.88 -7.57 4.45
CA VAL A 45 13.28 -7.44 3.12
C VAL A 45 13.43 -5.98 2.71
N LEU A 46 14.09 -5.73 1.59
CA LEU A 46 14.22 -4.37 1.08
C LEU A 46 13.04 -4.06 0.16
N ASP A 47 12.53 -2.84 0.28
CA ASP A 47 11.49 -2.32 -0.61
C ASP A 47 12.12 -1.99 -1.98
N GLU A 48 11.44 -2.38 -3.05
CA GLU A 48 11.79 -2.05 -4.43
C GLU A 48 10.59 -1.35 -5.05
N ASN A 49 10.82 -0.35 -5.88
CA ASN A 49 9.76 0.43 -6.54
C ASN A 49 9.15 -0.38 -7.70
N ASP A 50 8.29 -1.34 -7.36
CA ASP A 50 7.68 -2.30 -8.30
C ASP A 50 6.16 -2.16 -8.44
N ASN A 51 5.54 -1.25 -7.68
CA ASN A 51 4.12 -0.96 -7.75
C ASN A 51 3.86 0.41 -8.41
N PRO A 52 3.25 0.46 -9.61
CA PRO A 52 2.98 1.74 -10.25
C PRO A 52 1.93 2.57 -9.47
N PRO A 53 1.99 3.91 -9.54
CA PRO A 53 0.95 4.78 -9.01
C PRO A 53 -0.41 4.47 -9.61
N ARG A 54 -1.47 4.52 -8.80
CA ARG A 54 -2.85 4.29 -9.24
C ARG A 54 -3.80 5.40 -8.82
N PHE A 55 -4.72 5.74 -9.71
CA PHE A 55 -5.85 6.62 -9.40
C PHE A 55 -6.87 5.89 -8.51
N LEU A 56 -7.38 6.59 -7.51
CA LEU A 56 -8.41 6.08 -6.60
C LEU A 56 -9.80 6.59 -6.99
N ASN A 57 -10.83 5.78 -6.78
CA ASN A 57 -12.23 6.14 -7.04
C ASN A 57 -12.54 6.47 -8.51
N VAL A 58 -11.90 5.76 -9.43
CA VAL A 58 -12.20 5.86 -10.87
C VAL A 58 -13.50 5.11 -11.21
N PRO A 59 -14.28 5.53 -12.23
CA PRO A 59 -14.01 6.67 -13.13
C PRO A 59 -14.27 8.03 -12.47
N TYR A 60 -13.57 9.07 -12.93
CA TYR A 60 -13.84 10.45 -12.54
C TYR A 60 -14.88 11.06 -13.48
N GLU A 61 -16.08 11.30 -12.96
CA GLU A 61 -17.17 11.93 -13.68
C GLU A 61 -17.70 13.14 -12.90
N ALA A 62 -17.99 14.22 -13.61
CA ALA A 62 -18.61 15.41 -13.05
C ALA A 62 -19.65 15.97 -14.01
N VAL A 63 -20.71 16.53 -13.44
CA VAL A 63 -21.68 17.35 -14.17
C VAL A 63 -21.28 18.80 -13.95
N ALA A 64 -21.16 19.55 -15.05
CA ALA A 64 -20.79 20.95 -15.07
C ALA A 64 -21.92 21.75 -15.73
N GLU A 65 -22.32 22.86 -15.12
CA GLU A 65 -23.26 23.80 -15.76
C GLU A 65 -22.53 24.55 -16.88
N GLU A 66 -23.24 24.83 -17.97
CA GLU A 66 -22.66 25.47 -19.16
C GLU A 66 -22.22 26.93 -18.91
N ASP A 67 -22.82 27.58 -17.91
CA ASP A 67 -22.56 28.95 -17.49
C ASP A 67 -21.51 29.04 -16.37
N LEU A 68 -20.84 27.93 -16.03
CA LEU A 68 -19.76 27.94 -15.06
C LEU A 68 -18.65 28.94 -15.47
N PRO A 69 -18.23 29.83 -14.56
CA PRO A 69 -17.16 30.77 -14.85
C PRO A 69 -15.85 30.09 -15.23
N VAL A 70 -15.08 30.75 -16.10
CA VAL A 70 -13.72 30.29 -16.45
C VAL A 70 -12.86 30.20 -15.19
N GLY A 71 -12.13 29.09 -15.06
CA GLY A 71 -11.31 28.79 -13.89
C GLY A 71 -12.04 27.99 -12.80
N SER A 72 -13.32 27.66 -13.00
CA SER A 72 -14.05 26.77 -12.10
C SER A 72 -13.44 25.36 -12.08
N THR A 73 -13.33 24.77 -10.89
CA THR A 73 -12.88 23.38 -10.70
C THR A 73 -14.10 22.46 -10.70
N ILE A 74 -14.18 21.54 -11.67
CA ILE A 74 -15.31 20.61 -11.82
C ILE A 74 -15.10 19.24 -11.16
N LEU A 75 -13.83 18.84 -10.99
CA LEU A 75 -13.43 17.56 -10.39
C LEU A 75 -12.45 17.82 -9.23
N PRO A 76 -12.96 18.20 -8.04
CA PRO A 76 -12.12 18.34 -6.87
C PRO A 76 -11.69 16.97 -6.33
N GLY A 77 -10.45 16.90 -5.83
CA GLY A 77 -10.01 15.75 -5.03
C GLY A 77 -9.69 14.49 -5.82
N ILE A 78 -9.09 14.61 -7.02
CA ILE A 78 -8.39 13.50 -7.67
C ILE A 78 -7.30 12.99 -6.74
N ARG A 79 -7.27 11.68 -6.50
CA ARG A 79 -6.31 11.04 -5.59
C ARG A 79 -5.54 9.97 -6.33
N VAL A 80 -4.22 10.01 -6.16
CA VAL A 80 -3.29 8.98 -6.62
C VAL A 80 -2.61 8.37 -5.41
N MET A 81 -2.36 7.07 -5.48
CA MET A 81 -1.69 6.33 -4.42
C MET A 81 -0.67 5.41 -5.06
N ASP A 82 0.54 5.45 -4.51
CA ASP A 82 1.62 4.52 -4.77
C ASP A 82 1.90 3.80 -3.44
N PRO A 83 1.85 2.46 -3.39
CA PRO A 83 2.06 1.72 -2.16
C PRO A 83 3.54 1.55 -1.79
N ASP A 84 4.49 1.88 -2.68
CA ASP A 84 5.91 1.72 -2.41
C ASP A 84 6.42 2.76 -1.40
N LEU A 85 7.30 2.34 -0.50
CA LEU A 85 7.89 3.21 0.51
C LEU A 85 9.03 4.04 -0.10
N LEU A 86 9.73 3.48 -1.07
CA LEU A 86 10.82 4.10 -1.81
C LEU A 86 10.46 4.21 -3.29
N GLY A 87 10.68 5.39 -3.87
CA GLY A 87 10.35 5.64 -5.27
C GLY A 87 10.59 7.10 -5.68
N ASP A 88 10.21 7.40 -6.92
CA ASP A 88 10.30 8.75 -7.51
C ASP A 88 9.10 9.63 -7.16
N THR A 89 9.17 10.92 -7.50
CA THR A 89 8.05 11.85 -7.32
C THR A 89 6.93 11.54 -8.30
N ILE A 90 5.68 11.50 -7.82
CA ILE A 90 4.50 11.30 -8.67
C ILE A 90 4.17 12.61 -9.39
N ASP A 91 4.34 12.62 -10.72
CA ASP A 91 3.95 13.72 -11.59
C ASP A 91 2.59 13.47 -12.24
N LEU A 92 1.67 14.43 -12.10
CA LEU A 92 0.34 14.38 -12.71
C LEU A 92 0.25 15.34 -13.89
N THR A 93 -0.18 14.84 -15.05
CA THR A 93 -0.38 15.65 -16.25
C THR A 93 -1.76 15.44 -16.85
N CYS A 94 -2.38 16.53 -17.31
CA CYS A 94 -3.61 16.46 -18.07
C CYS A 94 -3.28 16.32 -19.56
N VAL A 95 -3.57 15.15 -20.14
CA VAL A 95 -3.38 14.91 -21.58
C VAL A 95 -4.71 15.19 -22.30
N PRO A 96 -4.76 16.16 -23.23
CA PRO A 96 -5.97 16.44 -23.98
C PRO A 96 -6.33 15.23 -24.86
N GLN A 97 -7.56 14.72 -24.71
CA GLN A 97 -8.08 13.69 -25.61
C GLN A 97 -8.49 14.32 -26.95
N PRO A 98 -8.20 13.67 -28.09
CA PRO A 98 -8.69 14.12 -29.39
C PRO A 98 -10.22 14.20 -29.36
N GLN A 99 -10.76 15.37 -29.65
CA GLN A 99 -12.21 15.55 -29.76
C GLN A 99 -12.69 14.77 -30.99
N VAL A 100 -13.47 13.70 -30.80
CA VAL A 100 -14.17 13.04 -31.91
C VAL A 100 -15.34 13.94 -32.27
N SER A 101 -15.20 14.72 -33.34
CA SER A 101 -16.32 15.47 -33.90
C SER A 101 -17.35 14.49 -34.43
N HIS A 102 -18.55 14.49 -33.84
CA HIS A 102 -19.74 13.92 -34.46
C HIS A 102 -20.23 14.79 -35.62
#